data_AF-A0A150GQD4-F1
#
_entry.id   AF-A0A150GQD4-F1
#
_cell.length_a   1.000
_cell.length_b   1.000
_cell.length_c   1.000
_cell.angle_alpha   90.00
_cell.angle_beta   90.00
_cell.angle_gamma   90.00
#
_symmetry.space_group_name_H-M   'P 1'
#
loop_
_entity.id
_entity.type
_entity.pdbx_description
1 polymer ?
#
loop_
_entity_poly.entity_id
_entity_poly.type
_entity_poly.pdbx_seq_one_letter_code
_entity_poly.pdbx_strand_id
1 'polypeptide(L)'
;MVKDGYRKAVSYWDQQEASYNGVLGGFGYTSDLDVRDSRALLLRVGRGGDGPGVGRGVGGDCGAGVGRVTEQLLRHHFHTVDLLEPSKHLLDTAGVDGGDEAL
;
A
#
# COMPACT_ATOMS: atom_id res chain seq x y z
N MET A 1 1.00 13.33 25.90
CA MET A 1 -0.23 12.51 25.85
C MET A 1 -0.57 12.13 24.40
N VAL A 2 0.39 11.61 23.63
CA VAL A 2 0.24 11.34 22.17
C VAL A 2 -0.15 9.87 21.88
N LYS A 3 0.12 8.95 22.81
CA LYS A 3 -0.11 7.50 22.63
C LYS A 3 -1.58 7.09 22.48
N ASP A 4 -2.52 7.87 23.01
CA ASP A 4 -3.94 7.51 22.96
C ASP A 4 -4.55 7.67 21.56
N GLY A 5 -4.12 8.67 20.80
CA GLY A 5 -4.58 8.90 19.43
C GLY A 5 -4.18 7.77 18.47
N TYR A 6 -2.90 7.36 18.51
CA TYR A 6 -2.42 6.27 17.65
C TYR A 6 -3.10 4.94 17.96
N ARG A 7 -3.28 4.60 19.24
CA ARG A 7 -3.98 3.36 19.63
C ARG A 7 -5.43 3.38 19.15
N LYS A 8 -6.13 4.51 19.29
CA LYS A 8 -7.52 4.65 18.77
C LYS A 8 -7.57 4.53 17.25
N ALA A 9 -6.60 5.07 16.52
CA ALA A 9 -6.54 4.97 15.07
C ALA A 9 -6.34 3.52 14.60
N VAL A 10 -5.42 2.78 15.23
CA VAL A 10 -5.22 1.34 14.92
C VAL A 10 -6.48 0.54 15.23
N SER A 11 -7.09 0.74 16.42
CA SER A 11 -8.34 0.06 16.78
C SER A 11 -9.51 0.36 15.83
N TYR A 12 -9.53 1.53 15.20
CA TYR A 12 -10.51 1.86 14.16
C TYR A 12 -10.27 1.05 12.89
N TRP A 13 -9.01 1.00 12.43
CA TRP A 13 -8.61 0.26 11.23
C TRP A 13 -8.79 -1.25 11.38
N ASP A 14 -8.52 -1.80 12.56
CA ASP A 14 -8.75 -3.21 12.94
C ASP A 14 -10.20 -3.69 12.78
N GLN A 15 -11.15 -2.77 12.64
CA GLN A 15 -12.57 -3.06 12.47
C GLN A 15 -13.07 -2.79 11.04
N GLN A 16 -12.25 -2.21 10.16
CA GLN A 16 -12.65 -1.96 8.79
C GLN A 16 -12.67 -3.25 7.98
N GLU A 17 -13.58 -3.31 7.01
CA GLU A 17 -13.65 -4.39 6.04
C GLU A 17 -12.29 -4.52 5.31
N ALA A 18 -11.74 -5.73 5.27
CA ALA A 18 -10.51 -6.00 4.54
C ALA A 18 -10.79 -6.14 3.03
N SER A 19 -11.13 -5.01 2.41
CA SER A 19 -11.38 -4.88 0.98
C SER A 19 -10.97 -3.50 0.48
N TYR A 20 -10.93 -3.33 -0.84
CA TYR A 20 -10.67 -2.01 -1.44
C TYR A 20 -11.72 -0.98 -1.01
N ASN A 21 -12.97 -1.41 -0.85
CA ASN A 21 -14.03 -0.53 -0.38
C ASN A 21 -13.82 -0.11 1.07
N GLY A 22 -13.41 -1.04 1.95
CA GLY A 22 -13.13 -0.74 3.36
C GLY A 22 -11.95 0.22 3.54
N VAL A 23 -10.81 -0.04 2.89
CA VAL A 23 -9.62 0.84 3.01
C VAL A 23 -9.81 2.21 2.34
N LEU A 24 -10.77 2.33 1.43
CA LEU A 24 -11.20 3.60 0.83
C LEU A 24 -12.44 4.20 1.51
N GLY A 25 -12.87 3.67 2.66
CA GLY A 25 -13.97 4.25 3.45
C GLY A 25 -15.33 4.29 2.74
N GLY A 26 -15.63 3.28 1.92
CA GLY A 26 -16.86 3.20 1.12
C GLY A 26 -16.74 3.73 -0.31
N PHE A 27 -15.54 4.18 -0.71
CA PHE A 27 -15.27 4.75 -2.03
C PHE A 27 -14.48 3.80 -2.95
N GLY A 28 -14.71 2.49 -2.84
CA GLY A 28 -13.98 1.47 -3.60
C GLY A 28 -13.97 1.70 -5.12
N TYR A 29 -15.05 2.29 -5.65
CA TYR A 29 -15.22 2.63 -7.07
C TYR A 29 -14.22 3.68 -7.60
N THR A 30 -13.49 4.37 -6.71
CA THR A 30 -12.46 5.35 -7.10
C THR A 30 -11.08 4.72 -7.32
N SER A 31 -10.89 3.45 -6.95
CA SER A 31 -9.59 2.77 -7.00
C SER A 31 -8.92 2.85 -8.37
N ASP A 32 -9.65 2.56 -9.44
CA ASP A 32 -9.09 2.54 -10.81
C ASP A 32 -8.60 3.93 -11.26
N LEU A 33 -9.35 4.98 -10.89
CA LEU A 33 -8.99 6.37 -11.20
C LEU A 33 -7.75 6.80 -10.41
N ASP A 34 -7.71 6.49 -9.12
CA ASP A 34 -6.57 6.75 -8.24
C ASP A 34 -5.28 6.05 -8.75
N VAL A 35 -5.37 4.77 -9.10
CA VAL A 35 -4.23 4.00 -9.63
C VAL A 35 -3.76 4.55 -10.97
N ARG A 36 -4.68 4.90 -11.87
CA ARG A 36 -4.35 5.46 -13.19
C ARG A 36 -3.56 6.76 -13.07
N ASP A 37 -4.05 7.68 -12.24
CA ASP A 37 -3.44 8.99 -12.09
C ASP A 37 -2.11 8.89 -11.32
N SER A 38 -2.03 8.01 -10.32
CA SER A 38 -0.79 7.67 -9.61
C SER A 38 0.27 7.06 -10.53
N ARG A 39 -0.13 6.19 -11.47
CA ARG A 39 0.78 5.64 -12.50
C ARG A 39 1.35 6.74 -13.39
N ALA A 40 0.51 7.68 -13.84
CA ALA A 40 0.97 8.80 -14.64
C ALA A 40 1.99 9.67 -13.89
N LEU A 41 1.73 9.94 -12.60
CA LEU A 41 2.65 10.66 -11.73
C LEU A 41 3.98 9.90 -11.55
N LEU A 42 3.92 8.61 -11.21
CA LEU A 42 5.10 7.76 -11.01
C LEU A 42 6.00 7.74 -12.25
N LEU A 43 5.41 7.56 -13.44
CA LEU A 43 6.14 7.60 -14.71
C LEU A 43 6.74 8.97 -15.01
N ARG A 44 6.05 10.07 -14.65
CA ARG A 44 6.57 11.43 -14.83
C ARG A 44 7.78 11.68 -13.93
N VAL A 45 7.69 11.31 -12.66
CA VAL A 45 8.81 11.44 -11.70
C VAL A 45 9.99 10.57 -12.13
N GLY A 46 9.72 9.32 -12.54
CA GLY A 46 10.75 8.38 -12.99
C GLY A 46 11.47 8.77 -14.28
N ARG A 47 10.92 9.68 -15.08
CA ARG A 47 11.52 10.18 -16.34
C ARG A 47 12.27 11.50 -16.18
N GLY A 48 12.08 12.20 -15.06
CA GLY A 48 12.44 13.61 -14.91
C GLY A 48 13.53 13.94 -13.89
N GLY A 49 14.16 12.95 -13.25
CA GLY A 49 15.19 13.19 -12.24
C GLY A 49 16.48 12.41 -12.49
N ASP A 50 17.59 12.92 -11.96
CA ASP A 50 18.92 12.26 -11.95
C ASP A 50 19.00 11.05 -11.00
N GLY A 51 17.86 10.63 -10.43
CA GLY A 51 17.74 9.47 -9.55
C GLY A 51 17.55 8.15 -10.31
N PRO A 52 17.65 7.00 -9.62
CA PRO A 52 17.33 5.72 -10.22
C PRO A 52 15.88 5.78 -10.73
N GLY A 53 15.71 5.76 -12.05
CA GLY A 53 14.39 5.79 -12.68
C GLY A 53 13.50 4.64 -12.19
N VAL A 54 12.22 4.72 -12.51
CA VAL A 54 11.28 3.61 -12.29
C VAL A 54 11.81 2.37 -13.02
N GLY A 55 12.37 1.42 -12.28
CA GLY A 55 13.06 0.27 -12.87
C GLY A 55 13.86 -0.55 -11.86
N ARG A 56 13.32 -1.72 -11.50
CA ARG A 56 14.00 -2.87 -10.87
C ARG A 56 14.63 -2.69 -9.47
N GLY A 57 14.29 -1.62 -8.76
CA GLY A 57 14.61 -1.47 -7.33
C GLY A 57 13.58 -2.10 -6.39
N VAL A 58 13.76 -1.86 -5.09
CA VAL A 58 12.80 -2.17 -4.03
C VAL A 58 11.90 -0.95 -3.80
N GLY A 59 10.59 -1.15 -3.78
CA GLY A 59 9.59 -0.16 -3.37
C GLY A 59 9.08 -0.44 -1.96
N GLY A 60 8.45 0.55 -1.34
CA GLY A 60 7.77 0.38 -0.04
C GLY A 60 6.36 0.95 -0.09
N ASP A 61 5.39 0.21 0.45
CA ASP A 61 3.99 0.62 0.62
C ASP A 61 3.72 0.86 2.12
N CYS A 62 3.65 2.13 2.52
CA CYS A 62 3.47 2.53 3.91
C CYS A 62 2.00 2.82 4.21
N GLY A 63 1.42 2.12 5.18
CA GLY A 63 -0.03 2.09 5.35
C GLY A 63 -0.68 1.26 4.24
N ALA A 64 -0.09 0.10 3.95
CA ALA A 64 -0.44 -0.71 2.78
C ALA A 64 -1.89 -1.23 2.84
N GLY A 65 -2.48 -1.34 4.03
CA GLY A 65 -3.79 -1.95 4.23
C GLY A 65 -3.83 -3.35 3.60
N VAL A 66 -4.83 -3.58 2.74
CA VAL A 66 -5.00 -4.83 1.97
C VAL A 66 -4.11 -4.92 0.73
N GLY A 67 -3.09 -4.08 0.61
CA GLY A 67 -2.13 -4.11 -0.51
C GLY A 67 -2.67 -3.55 -1.83
N ARG A 68 -3.74 -2.74 -1.80
CA ARG A 68 -4.40 -2.19 -3.00
C ARG A 68 -3.42 -1.49 -3.96
N VAL A 69 -2.57 -0.62 -3.41
CA VAL A 69 -1.60 0.18 -4.18
C VAL A 69 -0.44 -0.71 -4.63
N THR A 70 0.06 -1.59 -3.75
CA THR A 70 1.04 -2.61 -4.12
C THR A 70 0.57 -3.46 -5.31
N GLU A 71 -0.64 -3.99 -5.24
CA GLU A 71 -1.20 -4.90 -6.24
C GLU A 71 -1.40 -4.24 -7.60
N GLN A 72 -2.00 -3.04 -7.63
CA GLN A 72 -2.42 -2.42 -8.89
C GLN A 72 -1.38 -1.45 -9.48
N LEU A 73 -0.37 -1.06 -8.69
CA LEU A 73 0.63 -0.07 -9.10
C LEU A 73 2.05 -0.57 -8.85
N LEU A 74 2.48 -0.71 -7.60
CA LEU A 74 3.91 -0.78 -7.27
C LEU A 74 4.57 -2.07 -7.80
N ARG A 75 3.91 -3.22 -7.70
CA ARG A 75 4.45 -4.51 -8.18
C ARG A 75 4.72 -4.54 -9.69
N HIS A 76 4.17 -3.62 -10.46
CA HIS A 76 4.41 -3.49 -11.90
C HIS A 76 5.63 -2.63 -12.23
N HIS A 77 6.20 -1.95 -11.24
CA HIS A 77 7.24 -0.95 -11.40
C HIS A 77 8.51 -1.26 -10.59
N PHE A 78 8.38 -2.05 -9.53
CA PHE A 78 9.47 -2.50 -8.65
C PHE A 78 9.61 -4.03 -8.70
N HIS A 79 10.81 -4.55 -8.46
CA HIS A 79 11.05 -6.00 -8.41
C HIS A 79 10.52 -6.62 -7.12
N THR A 80 10.68 -5.89 -6.02
CA THR A 80 10.21 -6.25 -4.68
C THR A 80 9.49 -5.05 -4.10
N VAL A 81 8.41 -5.30 -3.35
CA VAL A 81 7.68 -4.26 -2.62
C VAL A 81 7.52 -4.72 -1.19
N ASP A 82 8.05 -3.93 -0.25
CA ASP A 82 7.88 -4.17 1.18
C ASP A 82 6.58 -3.50 1.64
N LEU A 83 5.76 -4.20 2.44
CA LEU A 83 4.51 -3.69 2.97
C LEU A 83 4.68 -3.37 4.46
N LEU A 84 4.26 -2.17 4.87
CA LEU A 84 4.20 -1.75 6.27
C LEU A 84 2.76 -1.38 6.61
N GLU A 85 2.14 -2.13 7.52
CA GLU A 85 0.76 -1.91 7.96
C GLU A 85 0.60 -2.28 9.44
N PRO A 86 0.12 -1.38 10.32
CA PRO A 86 -0.10 -1.69 11.73
C PRO A 86 -1.27 -2.66 11.99
N SER A 87 -2.26 -2.73 11.10
CA SER A 87 -3.43 -3.58 11.25
C SER A 87 -3.21 -4.97 10.65
N LYS A 88 -3.06 -5.98 11.50
CA LYS A 88 -2.71 -7.35 11.08
C LYS A 88 -3.73 -7.94 10.10
N HIS A 89 -5.04 -7.76 10.33
CA HIS A 89 -6.05 -8.37 9.46
C HIS A 89 -6.09 -7.73 8.07
N LEU A 90 -5.77 -6.43 7.95
CA LEU A 90 -5.59 -5.79 6.65
C LEU A 90 -4.35 -6.34 5.95
N LEU A 91 -3.21 -6.40 6.66
CA LEU A 91 -1.96 -6.90 6.11
C LEU A 91 -2.05 -8.37 5.67
N ASP A 92 -2.67 -9.23 6.46
CA ASP A 92 -2.89 -10.65 6.12
C ASP A 92 -3.72 -10.82 4.83
N THR A 93 -4.54 -9.82 4.48
CA THR A 93 -5.35 -9.82 3.25
C THR A 93 -4.56 -9.34 2.04
N ALA A 94 -3.52 -8.53 2.24
CA ALA A 94 -2.58 -8.19 1.19
C ALA A 94 -1.84 -9.48 0.82
N GLY A 95 -2.26 -10.13 -0.26
CA GLY A 95 -1.77 -11.44 -0.68
C GLY A 95 -0.25 -11.48 -0.82
N VAL A 96 0.41 -11.81 0.28
CA VAL A 96 1.83 -12.12 0.33
C VAL A 96 1.95 -13.61 0.04
N ASP A 97 2.70 -13.95 -1.01
CA ASP A 97 3.33 -15.26 -1.05
C ASP A 97 4.24 -15.29 0.18
N GLY A 98 3.78 -15.95 1.25
CA GLY A 98 4.43 -15.98 2.55
C GLY A 98 5.85 -16.52 2.44
N GLY A 99 6.82 -15.62 2.32
CA GLY A 99 8.17 -15.89 2.78
C GLY A 99 8.12 -15.88 4.30
N ASP A 100 7.96 -17.06 4.90
CA ASP A 100 8.25 -17.28 6.31
C ASP A 100 9.70 -16.83 6.59
N GLU A 101 9.87 -15.60 7.07
CA GLU A 101 11.07 -15.20 7.80
C GLU A 101 10.62 -14.94 9.23
N ALA A 102 10.49 -16.04 9.97
CA ALA A 102 10.64 -16.03 11.41
C ALA A 102 12.03 -15.46 11.74
N LEU A 103 12.06 -14.24 12.26
CA LEU A 103 13.16 -13.70 13.05
C LEU A 103 12.76 -13.68 14.53
#